data_AF-A0A662V8Q9-F1
#
_entry.id   AF-A0A662V8Q9-F1
#
_cell.length_a   1.000
_cell.length_b   1.000
_cell.length_c   1.000
_cell.angle_alpha   90.00
_cell.angle_beta   90.00
_cell.angle_gamma   90.00
#
_symmetry.space_group_name_H-M   'P 1'
#
loop_
_entity.id
_entity.type
_entity.pdbx_description
1 polymer ?
#
loop_
_entity_poly.entity_id
_entity_poly.type
_entity_poly.pdbx_seq_one_letter_code
_entity_poly.pdbx_strand_id
1 'polypeptide(L)'
;MSFVTECIESLAIAVPHKRAEEIRRLLKHLDILRKDLEVERDEHYIYFPITEAHPKLSNYSTTYMCFKKRIQSIGSFKELLQDKLPQEILMQIPRSFDIIGDIALIQLPPQIAEKYGEVIGRAIMSVNKNIKSVYARGGVRGEFRVREIKHIAGDKKTWTIHKEHGVRMYVDMSKAYI
;
A
#
# COMPACT_ATOMS: atom_id res chain seq x y z
N MET A 1 -16.40 19.36 -7.87
CA MET A 1 -15.60 20.23 -6.99
C MET A 1 -14.16 20.16 -7.46
N SER A 2 -13.66 21.28 -7.97
CA SER A 2 -12.28 21.46 -8.43
C SER A 2 -11.31 21.18 -7.29
N PHE A 3 -10.56 20.08 -7.38
CA PHE A 3 -9.43 19.85 -6.50
C PHE A 3 -8.39 20.92 -6.83
N VAL A 4 -8.32 21.95 -6.00
CA VAL A 4 -7.15 22.83 -5.97
C VAL A 4 -6.00 21.91 -5.60
N THR A 5 -5.18 21.53 -6.58
CA THR A 5 -3.93 20.81 -6.31
C THR A 5 -3.10 21.69 -5.40
N GLU A 6 -3.04 21.33 -4.12
CA GLU A 6 -2.26 22.03 -3.11
C GLU A 6 -0.79 21.97 -3.55
N CYS A 7 -0.31 23.12 -4.02
CA CYS A 7 1.07 23.35 -4.41
C CYS A 7 1.91 23.51 -3.15
N ILE A 8 2.91 22.65 -2.96
CA ILE A 8 3.92 22.81 -1.91
C ILE A 8 5.20 23.31 -2.57
N GLU A 9 5.67 24.48 -2.15
CA GLU A 9 6.99 24.96 -2.50
C GLU A 9 8.06 24.19 -1.71
N SER A 10 9.07 23.67 -2.41
CA SER A 10 10.17 22.92 -1.81
C SER A 10 11.46 23.14 -2.60
N LEU A 11 12.60 23.03 -1.90
CA LEU A 11 13.89 22.92 -2.55
C LEU A 11 13.92 21.66 -3.41
N ALA A 12 14.50 21.77 -4.60
CA ALA A 12 14.64 20.72 -5.58
C ALA A 12 16.07 20.66 -6.11
N ILE A 13 16.49 19.47 -6.49
CA ILE A 13 17.72 19.25 -7.27
C ILE A 13 17.35 18.88 -8.70
N ALA A 14 17.91 19.60 -9.67
CA ALA A 14 17.68 19.36 -11.09
C ALA A 14 18.73 18.38 -11.62
N VAL A 15 18.27 17.22 -12.11
CA VAL A 15 19.13 16.13 -12.56
C VAL A 15 18.80 15.75 -13.99
N PRO A 16 19.77 15.65 -14.91
CA PRO A 16 19.51 15.17 -16.26
C PRO A 16 18.87 13.78 -16.25
N HIS A 17 17.90 13.52 -17.15
CA HIS A 17 17.20 12.22 -17.23
C HIS A 17 18.13 11.00 -17.18
N LYS A 18 19.28 11.08 -17.87
CA LYS A 18 20.29 10.00 -17.94
C LYS A 18 20.87 9.58 -16.58
N ARG A 19 20.89 10.48 -15.58
CA ARG A 19 21.45 10.23 -14.25
C ARG A 19 20.40 10.17 -13.15
N ALA A 20 19.12 10.29 -13.49
CA ALA A 20 18.06 10.47 -12.52
C ALA A 20 17.93 9.30 -11.54
N GLU A 21 18.02 8.04 -12.00
CA GLU A 21 17.89 6.87 -11.11
C GLU A 21 19.08 6.74 -10.16
N GLU A 22 20.29 7.03 -10.63
CA GLU A 22 21.51 7.06 -9.82
C GLU A 22 21.37 8.07 -8.68
N ILE A 23 21.01 9.31 -9.02
CA ILE A 23 20.85 10.38 -8.02
C ILE A 23 19.65 10.11 -7.11
N ARG A 24 18.54 9.58 -7.62
CA ARG A 24 17.40 9.19 -6.78
C ARG A 24 17.78 8.16 -5.72
N ARG A 25 18.66 7.19 -6.05
CA ARG A 25 19.16 6.22 -5.06
C ARG A 25 20.07 6.87 -4.04
N LEU A 26 20.96 7.76 -4.46
CA LEU A 26 21.83 8.52 -3.57
C LEU A 26 21.03 9.41 -2.60
N LEU A 27 20.03 10.15 -3.11
CA LEU A 27 19.13 10.97 -2.30
C LEU A 27 18.36 10.14 -1.25
N LYS A 28 17.94 8.92 -1.61
CA LYS A 28 17.31 7.98 -0.66
C LYS A 28 18.28 7.49 0.40
N HIS A 29 19.52 7.17 0.02
CA HIS A 29 20.54 6.70 0.96
C HIS A 29 20.97 7.81 1.94
N LEU A 30 21.00 9.06 1.48
CA LEU A 30 21.27 10.23 2.32
C LEU A 30 20.04 10.68 3.14
N ASP A 31 18.88 10.07 2.91
CA ASP A 31 17.58 10.41 3.51
C ASP A 31 17.13 11.88 3.36
N ILE A 32 17.63 12.57 2.35
CA ILE A 32 17.28 13.97 2.05
C ILE A 32 16.15 14.11 1.03
N LEU A 33 15.66 13.00 0.44
CA LEU A 33 14.56 13.03 -0.54
C LEU A 33 13.21 13.22 0.17
N ARG A 34 12.46 14.25 -0.20
CA ARG A 34 11.07 14.44 0.25
C ARG A 34 10.10 13.49 -0.44
N LYS A 35 9.78 12.39 0.24
CA LYS A 35 8.95 11.28 -0.27
C LYS A 35 7.46 11.64 -0.37
N ASP A 36 7.02 12.66 0.37
CA ASP A 36 5.64 13.12 0.43
C ASP A 36 5.26 14.05 -0.74
N LEU A 37 6.22 14.37 -1.60
CA LEU A 37 6.03 15.17 -2.81
C LEU A 37 6.21 14.30 -4.08
N GLU A 38 5.49 14.67 -5.14
CA GLU A 38 5.72 14.09 -6.46
C GLU A 38 7.04 14.60 -7.04
N VAL A 39 7.62 13.86 -7.97
CA VAL A 39 8.83 14.28 -8.67
C VAL A 39 8.38 14.98 -9.95
N GLU A 40 8.87 16.19 -10.20
CA GLU A 40 8.56 16.95 -11.41
C GLU A 40 9.59 16.66 -12.50
N ARG A 41 9.21 16.85 -13.76
CA ARG A 41 10.06 16.55 -14.91
C ARG A 41 9.72 17.45 -16.09
N ASP A 42 10.74 17.84 -16.82
CA ASP A 42 10.61 18.47 -18.14
C ASP A 42 11.30 17.61 -19.21
N GLU A 43 11.55 18.18 -20.40
CA GLU A 43 12.19 17.48 -21.52
C GLU A 43 13.63 17.01 -21.21
N HIS A 44 14.37 17.70 -20.34
CA HIS A 44 15.80 17.49 -20.14
C HIS A 44 16.16 17.06 -18.71
N TYR A 45 15.36 17.46 -17.73
CA TYR A 45 15.63 17.32 -16.31
C TYR A 45 14.50 16.63 -15.55
N ILE A 46 14.90 15.97 -14.47
CA ILE A 46 14.04 15.50 -13.39
C ILE A 46 14.38 16.32 -12.14
N TYR A 47 13.34 16.84 -11.49
CA TYR A 47 13.44 17.67 -10.30
C TYR A 47 13.02 16.85 -9.08
N PHE A 48 14.01 16.47 -8.26
CA PHE A 48 13.74 15.74 -7.03
C PHE A 48 13.57 16.72 -5.87
N PRO A 49 12.44 16.69 -5.13
CA PRO A 49 12.27 17.54 -3.96
C PRO A 49 13.16 17.02 -2.82
N ILE A 50 13.91 17.93 -2.20
CA ILE A 50 14.89 17.62 -1.16
C ILE A 50 14.63 18.48 0.10
N THR A 51 14.99 17.94 1.26
CA THR A 51 14.91 18.66 2.54
C THR A 51 16.04 19.68 2.68
N GLU A 52 17.23 19.35 2.17
CA GLU A 52 18.43 20.17 2.26
C GLU A 52 19.41 19.86 1.13
N ALA A 53 20.32 20.80 0.83
CA ALA A 53 21.42 20.59 -0.10
C ALA A 53 22.55 19.77 0.56
N HIS A 54 23.23 18.93 -0.21
CA HIS A 54 24.29 18.05 0.30
C HIS A 54 25.58 18.20 -0.52
N PRO A 55 26.79 18.27 0.10
CA PRO A 55 28.05 18.50 -0.61
C PRO A 55 28.35 17.51 -1.75
N LYS A 56 27.97 16.23 -1.58
CA LYS A 56 28.08 15.18 -2.62
C LYS A 56 27.27 15.44 -3.90
N LEU A 57 26.38 16.43 -3.88
CA LEU A 57 25.48 16.77 -4.99
C LEU A 57 25.74 18.20 -5.49
N SER A 58 26.83 18.83 -5.07
CA SER A 58 27.24 20.19 -5.46
C SER A 58 27.39 20.40 -6.97
N ASN A 59 27.54 19.31 -7.74
CA ASN A 59 27.64 19.33 -9.20
C ASN A 59 26.28 19.41 -9.92
N TYR A 60 25.18 19.51 -9.18
CA TYR A 60 23.82 19.69 -9.72
C TYR A 60 23.24 21.00 -9.22
N SER A 61 22.44 21.66 -10.06
CA SER A 61 21.75 22.89 -9.66
C SER A 61 20.61 22.58 -8.70
N THR A 62 20.45 23.45 -7.72
CA THR A 62 19.29 23.46 -6.83
C THR A 62 18.40 24.66 -7.13
N THR A 63 17.10 24.49 -6.98
CA THR A 63 16.09 25.53 -7.23
C THR A 63 14.87 25.29 -6.36
N TYR A 64 14.08 26.33 -6.09
CA TYR A 64 12.76 26.17 -5.45
C TYR A 64 11.69 25.99 -6.52
N MET A 65 10.81 25.01 -6.32
CA MET A 65 9.72 24.72 -7.24
C MET A 65 8.45 24.32 -6.50
N CYS A 66 7.34 24.48 -7.19
CA CYS A 66 6.04 23.99 -6.77
C CYS A 66 5.92 22.49 -7.09
N PHE A 67 5.66 21.68 -6.07
CA PHE A 67 5.38 20.26 -6.20
C PHE A 67 3.95 19.95 -5.78
N LYS A 68 3.34 18.99 -6.46
CA LYS A 68 2.11 18.37 -5.96
C LYS A 68 2.44 17.51 -4.75
N LYS A 69 1.61 17.57 -3.71
CA LYS A 69 1.60 16.50 -2.70
C LYS A 69 1.45 15.18 -3.42
N ARG A 70 2.37 14.26 -3.14
CA ARG A 70 2.14 12.87 -3.46
C ARG A 70 0.94 12.46 -2.64
N ILE A 71 -0.15 12.11 -3.31
CA ILE A 71 -1.21 11.35 -2.65
C ILE A 71 -0.53 10.04 -2.28
N GLN A 72 0.00 9.98 -1.06
CA GLN A 72 0.45 8.72 -0.50
C GLN A 72 -0.79 7.83 -0.56
N SER A 73 -0.76 6.81 -1.43
CA SER A 73 -1.63 5.67 -1.21
C SER A 73 -1.45 5.35 0.26
N ILE A 74 -2.55 5.32 1.02
CA ILE A 74 -2.53 4.90 2.41
C ILE A 74 -1.57 3.71 2.44
N GLY A 75 -0.48 3.83 3.20
CA GLY A 75 0.62 2.87 3.18
C GLY A 75 0.10 1.44 3.21
N SER A 76 0.89 0.45 2.78
CA SER A 76 0.41 -0.93 2.78
C SER A 76 -0.29 -1.24 4.12
N PHE A 77 -1.37 -2.01 4.15
CA PHE A 77 -2.10 -2.24 5.42
C PHE A 77 -1.17 -2.70 6.55
N LYS A 78 -0.05 -3.34 6.19
CA LYS A 78 1.03 -3.76 7.07
C LYS A 78 1.83 -2.60 7.69
N GLU A 79 2.04 -1.49 6.98
CA GLU A 79 2.61 -0.25 7.54
C GLU A 79 1.72 0.33 8.63
N LEU A 80 0.40 0.32 8.45
CA LEU A 80 -0.56 0.78 9.47
C LEU A 80 -0.55 -0.07 10.76
N LEU A 81 0.10 -1.24 10.72
CA LEU A 81 0.23 -2.15 11.84
C LEU A 81 1.57 -2.01 12.58
N GLN A 82 2.54 -1.27 12.04
CA GLN A 82 3.89 -1.15 12.62
C GLN A 82 3.86 -0.60 14.05
N ASP A 83 3.03 0.40 14.30
CA ASP A 83 2.88 1.00 15.63
C ASP A 83 1.85 0.28 16.52
N LYS A 84 1.20 -0.77 16.01
CA LYS A 84 0.09 -1.47 16.68
C LYS A 84 0.42 -2.90 17.09
N LEU A 85 1.39 -3.54 16.41
CA LEU A 85 1.71 -4.95 16.60
C LEU A 85 3.22 -5.14 16.80
N PRO A 86 3.63 -6.12 17.64
CA PRO A 86 5.03 -6.49 17.77
C PRO A 86 5.64 -6.94 16.44
N GLN A 87 6.95 -6.73 16.28
CA GLN A 87 7.66 -7.04 15.04
C GLN A 87 7.59 -8.53 14.68
N GLU A 88 7.59 -9.41 15.68
CA GLU A 88 7.48 -10.87 15.52
C GLU A 88 6.12 -11.28 14.92
N ILE A 89 5.06 -10.54 15.24
CA ILE A 89 3.72 -10.74 14.69
C ILE A 89 3.66 -10.18 13.27
N LEU A 90 4.20 -8.98 13.06
CA LEU A 90 4.25 -8.36 11.73
C LEU A 90 4.97 -9.25 10.72
N MET A 91 6.05 -9.93 11.09
CA MET A 91 6.76 -10.86 10.20
C MET A 91 5.89 -12.03 9.71
N GLN A 92 4.90 -12.44 10.51
CA GLN A 92 4.01 -13.56 10.18
C GLN A 92 2.78 -13.15 9.34
N ILE A 93 2.50 -11.85 9.22
CA ILE A 93 1.41 -11.33 8.39
C ILE A 93 1.88 -11.23 6.94
N PRO A 94 1.20 -11.84 5.95
CA PRO A 94 1.59 -11.75 4.55
C PRO A 94 1.46 -10.31 4.04
N ARG A 95 2.17 -9.98 2.95
CA ARG A 95 2.08 -8.65 2.32
C ARG A 95 0.86 -8.50 1.41
N SER A 96 0.29 -9.60 0.94
CA SER A 96 -0.84 -9.66 0.03
C SER A 96 -2.00 -10.45 0.62
N PHE A 97 -3.17 -10.21 0.06
CA PHE A 97 -4.43 -10.91 0.33
C PHE A 97 -5.26 -10.90 -0.95
N ASP A 98 -6.22 -11.80 -1.03
CA ASP A 98 -7.10 -11.91 -2.20
C ASP A 98 -8.32 -11.01 -2.03
N ILE A 99 -8.83 -10.45 -3.13
CA ILE A 99 -10.06 -9.65 -3.15
C ILE A 99 -11.09 -10.34 -4.04
N ILE A 100 -12.25 -10.61 -3.49
CA ILE A 100 -13.40 -11.18 -4.18
C ILE A 100 -14.56 -10.20 -4.01
N GLY A 101 -14.74 -9.33 -5.01
CA GLY A 101 -15.80 -8.34 -4.98
C GLY A 101 -15.56 -7.32 -3.85
N ASP A 102 -16.47 -7.27 -2.89
CA ASP A 102 -16.38 -6.44 -1.68
C ASP A 102 -15.76 -7.16 -0.46
N ILE A 103 -15.13 -8.34 -0.67
CA ILE A 103 -14.58 -9.17 0.41
C ILE A 103 -13.07 -9.35 0.24
N ALA A 104 -12.31 -9.23 1.33
CA ALA A 104 -10.89 -9.54 1.37
C ALA A 104 -10.62 -10.86 2.14
N LEU A 105 -9.70 -11.67 1.63
CA LEU A 105 -9.30 -12.96 2.21
C LEU A 105 -7.79 -13.00 2.41
N ILE A 106 -7.36 -13.05 3.68
CA ILE A 106 -5.93 -13.07 4.05
C ILE A 106 -5.54 -14.40 4.68
N GLN A 107 -4.36 -14.91 4.34
CA GLN A 107 -3.83 -16.11 4.98
C GLN A 107 -3.18 -15.73 6.32
N LEU A 108 -3.71 -16.24 7.44
CA LEU A 108 -3.19 -15.98 8.77
C LEU A 108 -3.11 -17.27 9.60
N PRO A 109 -2.05 -17.47 10.40
CA PRO A 109 -2.05 -18.50 11.42
C PRO A 109 -3.26 -18.34 12.35
N PRO A 110 -3.93 -19.43 12.79
CA PRO A 110 -5.14 -19.36 13.62
C PRO A 110 -4.96 -18.49 14.87
N GLN A 111 -3.81 -18.58 15.53
CA GLN A 111 -3.49 -17.81 16.73
C GLN A 111 -3.41 -16.31 16.45
N ILE A 112 -2.87 -15.92 15.29
CA ILE A 112 -2.81 -14.51 14.87
C ILE A 112 -4.19 -14.02 14.47
N ALA A 113 -4.94 -14.82 13.71
CA ALA A 113 -6.31 -14.48 13.31
C ALA A 113 -7.22 -14.30 14.53
N GLU A 114 -7.02 -15.09 15.59
CA GLU A 114 -7.77 -14.97 16.83
C GLU A 114 -7.39 -13.75 17.66
N LYS A 115 -6.09 -13.51 17.86
CA LYS A 115 -5.63 -12.45 18.75
C LYS A 115 -5.58 -11.07 18.09
N TYR A 116 -5.26 -11.01 16.80
CA TYR A 116 -4.99 -9.76 16.08
C TYR A 116 -5.84 -9.60 14.80
N GLY A 117 -6.73 -10.55 14.51
CA GLY A 117 -7.49 -10.54 13.26
C GLY A 117 -8.27 -9.24 13.04
N GLU A 118 -8.91 -8.71 14.09
CA GLU A 118 -9.72 -7.49 13.96
C GLU A 118 -8.89 -6.26 13.58
N VAL A 119 -7.76 -6.03 14.24
CA VAL A 119 -6.89 -4.88 13.93
C VAL A 119 -6.29 -5.01 12.53
N ILE A 120 -5.91 -6.22 12.12
CA ILE A 120 -5.41 -6.52 10.77
C ILE A 120 -6.51 -6.25 9.73
N GLY A 121 -7.72 -6.77 9.96
CA GLY A 121 -8.85 -6.61 9.04
C GLY A 121 -9.26 -5.13 8.90
N ARG A 122 -9.32 -4.38 9.99
CA ARG A 122 -9.59 -2.93 9.94
C ARG A 122 -8.50 -2.17 9.18
N ALA A 123 -7.22 -2.55 9.32
CA ALA A 123 -6.15 -1.96 8.54
C ALA A 123 -6.35 -2.21 7.03
N ILE A 124 -6.72 -3.43 6.63
CA ILE A 124 -7.04 -3.77 5.24
C ILE A 124 -8.20 -2.93 4.70
N MET A 125 -9.26 -2.76 5.47
CA MET A 125 -10.41 -1.95 5.07
C MET A 125 -10.06 -0.45 4.95
N SER A 126 -9.19 0.07 5.83
CA SER A 126 -8.78 1.47 5.77
C SER A 126 -8.00 1.82 4.50
N VAL A 127 -7.19 0.89 3.99
CA VAL A 127 -6.45 1.10 2.74
C VAL A 127 -7.29 0.77 1.49
N ASN A 128 -8.32 -0.08 1.62
CA ASN A 128 -9.22 -0.48 0.52
C ASN A 128 -10.68 -0.18 0.84
N LYS A 129 -11.13 1.02 0.48
CA LYS A 129 -12.48 1.53 0.80
C LYS A 129 -13.63 0.71 0.22
N ASN A 130 -13.38 -0.12 -0.80
CA ASN A 130 -14.39 -1.00 -1.40
C ASN A 130 -14.62 -2.29 -0.62
N ILE A 131 -13.72 -2.65 0.30
CA ILE A 131 -13.83 -3.86 1.11
C ILE A 131 -14.77 -3.61 2.27
N LYS A 132 -15.79 -4.46 2.38
CA LYS A 132 -16.81 -4.43 3.44
C LYS A 132 -16.64 -5.56 4.45
N SER A 133 -16.00 -6.66 4.05
CA SER A 133 -15.79 -7.83 4.90
C SER A 133 -14.38 -8.36 4.74
N VAL A 134 -13.77 -8.80 5.83
CA VAL A 134 -12.43 -9.40 5.83
C VAL A 134 -12.47 -10.74 6.55
N TYR A 135 -11.89 -11.76 5.91
CA TYR A 135 -11.78 -13.10 6.45
C TYR A 135 -10.32 -13.55 6.49
N ALA A 136 -9.97 -14.29 7.52
CA ALA A 136 -8.74 -15.06 7.60
C ALA A 136 -8.97 -16.49 7.10
N ARG A 137 -8.01 -17.05 6.37
CA ARG A 137 -7.95 -18.49 6.06
C ARG A 137 -6.67 -19.12 6.59
N GLY A 138 -6.75 -20.37 7.02
CA GLY A 138 -5.58 -21.18 7.38
C GLY A 138 -4.75 -21.60 6.16
N GLY A 139 -3.62 -22.27 6.41
CA GLY A 139 -2.77 -22.86 5.36
C GLY A 139 -3.46 -24.01 4.62
N VAL A 140 -2.97 -24.35 3.43
CA VAL A 140 -3.54 -25.41 2.58
C VAL A 140 -3.17 -26.80 3.13
N ARG A 141 -4.16 -27.66 3.42
CA ARG A 141 -3.95 -29.09 3.70
C ARG A 141 -5.00 -29.94 3.00
N GLY A 142 -4.59 -31.08 2.43
CA GLY A 142 -5.47 -32.12 1.87
C GLY A 142 -5.94 -31.90 0.42
N GLU A 143 -6.44 -32.98 -0.19
CA GLU A 143 -6.88 -33.04 -1.59
C GLU A 143 -8.15 -32.21 -1.86
N PHE A 144 -9.02 -32.11 -0.86
CA PHE A 144 -10.31 -31.41 -1.01
C PHE A 144 -10.22 -29.89 -0.84
N ARG A 145 -9.08 -29.34 -0.41
CA ARG A 145 -8.80 -27.90 -0.13
C ARG A 145 -9.97 -27.04 0.41
N VAL A 146 -10.98 -27.62 1.07
CA VAL A 146 -12.05 -26.86 1.73
C VAL A 146 -11.45 -26.24 2.98
N ARG A 147 -11.32 -24.91 3.00
CA ARG A 147 -10.67 -24.15 4.08
C ARG A 147 -11.73 -23.50 4.97
N GLU A 148 -11.64 -23.69 6.27
CA GLU A 148 -12.40 -22.87 7.22
C GLU A 148 -11.95 -21.41 7.10
N ILE A 149 -12.89 -20.53 6.80
CA ILE A 149 -12.70 -19.08 6.80
C ILE A 149 -13.21 -18.51 8.12
N LYS A 150 -12.40 -17.67 8.76
CA LYS A 150 -12.75 -16.97 10.00
C LYS A 150 -13.00 -15.51 9.69
N HIS A 151 -14.19 -15.00 10.00
CA HIS A 151 -14.46 -13.57 9.91
C HIS A 151 -13.57 -12.81 10.89
N ILE A 152 -12.86 -11.78 10.42
CA ILE A 152 -11.97 -10.98 11.26
C ILE A 152 -12.37 -9.50 11.33
N ALA A 153 -12.99 -8.92 10.31
CA ALA A 153 -13.45 -7.53 10.37
C ALA A 153 -14.57 -7.23 9.36
N GLY A 154 -15.34 -6.17 9.64
CA GLY A 154 -16.39 -5.67 8.76
C GLY A 154 -17.71 -6.42 8.89
N ASP A 155 -18.49 -6.43 7.82
CA ASP A 155 -19.78 -7.09 7.77
C ASP A 155 -19.60 -8.62 7.74
N LYS A 156 -20.35 -9.36 8.56
CA LYS A 156 -20.38 -10.83 8.54
C LYS A 156 -21.16 -11.35 7.32
N LYS A 157 -20.62 -11.15 6.13
CA LYS A 157 -21.19 -11.51 4.83
C LYS A 157 -20.23 -12.41 4.07
N THR A 158 -20.66 -13.64 3.76
CA THR A 158 -19.83 -14.62 3.05
C THR A 158 -20.01 -14.60 1.53
N TRP A 159 -20.93 -13.79 1.00
CA TRP A 159 -21.22 -13.76 -0.43
C TRP A 159 -20.99 -12.38 -1.06
N THR A 160 -20.71 -12.36 -2.35
CA THR A 160 -20.47 -11.13 -3.11
C THR A 160 -20.76 -11.30 -4.59
N ILE A 161 -20.79 -10.19 -5.32
CA ILE A 161 -20.79 -10.17 -6.78
C ILE A 161 -19.37 -9.80 -7.20
N HIS A 162 -18.63 -10.77 -7.70
CA HIS A 162 -17.31 -10.53 -8.28
C HIS A 162 -17.45 -10.11 -9.75
N LYS A 163 -16.63 -9.16 -10.19
CA LYS A 163 -16.57 -8.73 -11.59
C LYS A 163 -15.19 -9.04 -12.15
N GLU A 164 -15.15 -9.90 -13.15
CA GLU A 164 -13.92 -10.31 -13.83
C GLU A 164 -14.16 -10.30 -15.33
N HIS A 165 -13.27 -9.66 -16.10
CA HIS A 165 -13.38 -9.56 -17.57
C HIS A 165 -14.77 -9.13 -18.09
N GLY A 166 -15.49 -8.29 -17.35
CA GLY A 166 -16.83 -7.81 -17.71
C GLY A 166 -17.99 -8.73 -17.30
N VAL A 167 -17.70 -9.95 -16.86
CA VAL A 167 -18.68 -10.90 -16.33
C VAL A 167 -18.92 -10.62 -14.85
N ARG A 168 -20.18 -10.75 -14.40
CA ARG A 168 -20.55 -10.66 -12.98
C ARG A 168 -20.91 -12.06 -12.48
N MET A 169 -20.27 -12.47 -11.40
CA MET A 169 -20.43 -13.81 -10.81
C MET A 169 -20.88 -13.67 -9.36
N TYR A 170 -21.93 -14.39 -9.00
CA TYR A 170 -22.30 -14.56 -7.60
C TYR A 170 -21.34 -15.58 -6.97
N VAL A 171 -20.63 -15.16 -5.92
CA VAL A 171 -19.68 -16.01 -5.21
C VAL A 171 -20.08 -16.06 -3.74
N ASP A 172 -20.32 -17.25 -3.20
CA ASP A 172 -20.52 -17.47 -1.76
C ASP A 172 -19.33 -18.27 -1.21
N MET A 173 -18.48 -17.60 -0.46
CA MET A 173 -17.25 -18.17 0.08
C MET A 173 -17.46 -19.29 1.09
N SER A 174 -18.67 -19.43 1.64
CA SER A 174 -19.00 -20.57 2.51
C SER A 174 -19.25 -21.86 1.73
N LYS A 175 -19.50 -21.76 0.42
CA LYS A 175 -19.92 -22.87 -0.45
C LYS A 175 -19.02 -23.04 -1.67
N ALA A 176 -18.30 -22.00 -2.06
CA ALA A 176 -17.42 -21.98 -3.21
C ALA A 176 -16.01 -22.44 -2.83
N TYR A 177 -15.33 -23.05 -3.80
CA TYR A 177 -13.92 -23.38 -3.71
C TYR A 177 -13.07 -22.12 -3.94
N ILE A 178 -12.21 -21.75 -2.99
CA ILE A 178 -11.39 -20.52 -3.02
C ILE A 178 -9.95 -20.78 -2.56
#